data_AF-A0A9N9YE22-F1
#
_entry.id   AF-A0A9N9YE22-F1
#
_cell.length_a   1.000
_cell.length_b   1.000
_cell.length_c   1.000
_cell.angle_alpha   90.00
_cell.angle_beta   90.00
_cell.angle_gamma   90.00
#
_symmetry.space_group_name_H-M   'P 1'
#
loop_
_entity.id
_entity.type
_entity.pdbx_description
1 polymer ?
#
loop_
_entity_poly.entity_id
_entity_poly.type
_entity_poly.pdbx_seq_one_letter_code
_entity_poly.pdbx_strand_id
1 'polypeptide(L)'
;MTSNDKQTDDSQDQSFKEQLDRVAIERREDQQGANTNPIVEKITEFIPAASKILGNGSKNNDTSKQEGTDVPGPPHRPDHDDKIEGFIRDQHRSKTEDGELNNTE
;
A
#
# COMPACT_ATOMS: atom_id res chain seq x y z
N MET A 1 -53.37 27.07 -8.39
CA MET A 1 -52.28 27.62 -9.21
C MET A 1 -51.49 28.56 -8.30
N THR A 2 -50.68 28.01 -7.39
CA THR A 2 -49.21 27.81 -7.50
C THR A 2 -48.46 29.13 -7.70
N SER A 3 -47.90 29.66 -6.62
CA SER A 3 -46.78 30.60 -6.71
C SER A 3 -45.66 30.03 -5.87
N ASN A 4 -44.64 29.59 -6.59
CA ASN A 4 -43.48 28.85 -6.14
C ASN A 4 -42.71 29.58 -5.03
N ASP A 5 -42.24 28.75 -4.11
CA ASP A 5 -41.21 29.01 -3.13
C ASP A 5 -40.00 29.69 -3.80
N LYS A 6 -39.72 30.92 -3.36
CA LYS A 6 -38.63 31.76 -3.87
C LYS A 6 -37.42 31.45 -3.00
N GLN A 7 -36.72 30.38 -3.37
CA GLN A 7 -35.44 30.00 -2.82
C GLN A 7 -34.51 31.22 -2.87
N THR A 8 -34.01 31.61 -1.69
CA THR A 8 -33.33 32.88 -1.40
C THR A 8 -32.07 33.06 -2.24
N ASP A 9 -32.04 34.17 -2.99
CA ASP A 9 -31.01 34.56 -3.95
C ASP A 9 -29.89 35.39 -3.29
N ASP A 10 -29.37 34.95 -2.15
CA ASP A 10 -28.28 35.63 -1.41
C ASP A 10 -26.88 35.39 -2.03
N SER A 11 -26.82 34.83 -3.25
CA SER A 11 -25.58 34.49 -3.95
C SER A 11 -25.16 35.50 -5.03
N GLN A 12 -26.04 36.44 -5.42
CA GLN A 12 -25.78 37.36 -6.54
C GLN A 12 -24.95 38.59 -6.17
N ASP A 13 -24.85 38.95 -4.89
CA ASP A 13 -24.13 40.14 -4.43
C ASP A 13 -22.72 39.85 -3.88
N GLN A 14 -22.28 38.59 -3.88
CA GLN A 14 -20.98 38.19 -3.36
C GLN A 14 -19.90 38.19 -4.43
N SER A 15 -18.69 38.62 -4.04
CA SER A 15 -17.52 38.53 -4.92
C SER A 15 -17.25 37.07 -5.28
N PHE A 16 -16.77 36.81 -6.50
CA PHE A 16 -16.40 35.47 -6.94
C PHE A 16 -15.42 34.78 -5.96
N LYS A 17 -14.54 35.55 -5.31
CA LYS A 17 -13.67 35.03 -4.24
C LYS A 17 -14.46 34.50 -3.04
N GLU A 18 -15.49 35.21 -2.59
CA GLU A 18 -16.30 34.83 -1.43
C GLU A 18 -17.14 33.58 -1.73
N GLN A 19 -17.63 33.46 -2.97
CA GLN A 19 -18.28 32.24 -3.44
C GLN A 19 -17.32 31.05 -3.40
N LEU A 20 -16.08 31.21 -3.89
CA LEU A 20 -15.05 30.17 -3.83
C LEU A 20 -14.66 29.80 -2.39
N ASP A 21 -14.45 30.81 -1.53
CA ASP A 21 -14.08 30.59 -0.14
C ASP A 21 -15.20 29.85 0.61
N ARG A 22 -16.48 30.19 0.37
CA ARG A 22 -17.64 29.47 0.91
C ARG A 22 -17.66 28.01 0.45
N VAL A 23 -17.54 27.77 -0.85
CA VAL A 23 -17.54 26.41 -1.41
C VAL A 23 -16.36 25.59 -0.87
N ALA A 24 -15.18 26.20 -0.68
CA ALA A 24 -14.02 25.50 -0.13
C ALA A 24 -14.22 25.08 1.34
N ILE A 25 -14.89 25.92 2.14
CA ILE A 25 -15.24 25.62 3.53
C ILE A 25 -16.29 24.51 3.59
N GLU A 26 -17.37 24.63 2.82
CA GLU A 26 -18.45 23.63 2.73
C GLU A 26 -17.90 22.25 2.33
N ARG A 27 -17.04 22.20 1.30
CA ARG A 27 -16.37 20.96 0.87
C ARG A 27 -15.45 20.36 1.94
N ARG A 28 -14.82 21.20 2.76
CA ARG A 28 -13.98 20.73 3.86
C ARG A 28 -14.83 20.16 5.00
N GLU A 29 -15.97 20.76 5.30
CA GLU A 29 -16.90 20.28 6.33
C GLU A 29 -17.59 18.98 5.90
N ASP A 30 -17.99 18.85 4.63
CA ASP A 30 -18.50 17.59 4.05
C ASP A 30 -17.50 16.43 4.18
N GLN A 31 -16.21 16.71 4.00
CA GLN A 31 -15.15 15.71 4.15
C GLN A 31 -14.80 15.41 5.61
N GLN A 32 -15.20 16.26 6.56
CA GLN A 32 -15.03 16.00 8.00
C GLN A 32 -16.18 15.14 8.56
N GLY A 33 -17.36 15.15 7.94
CA GLY A 33 -18.52 14.34 8.34
C GLY A 33 -18.44 12.85 7.95
N ALA A 34 -17.64 12.51 6.94
CA ALA A 34 -17.31 11.12 6.60
C ALA A 34 -16.11 10.68 7.45
N ASN A 35 -16.40 10.02 8.57
CA ASN A 35 -15.44 9.56 9.59
C ASN A 35 -14.47 8.45 9.12
N THR A 36 -13.92 8.57 7.92
CA THR A 36 -12.84 7.73 7.43
C THR A 36 -11.97 8.61 6.54
N ASN A 37 -10.81 9.01 7.05
CA ASN A 37 -9.78 9.61 6.21
C ASN A 37 -9.58 8.68 4.99
N PRO A 38 -9.64 9.17 3.74
CA PRO A 38 -9.64 8.33 2.54
C PRO A 38 -8.41 7.41 2.43
N ILE A 39 -7.33 7.75 3.13
CA ILE A 39 -6.15 6.89 3.26
C ILE A 39 -6.46 5.65 4.10
N VAL A 40 -7.23 5.80 5.18
CA VAL A 40 -7.69 4.70 6.04
C VAL A 40 -8.53 3.73 5.23
N GLU A 41 -9.50 4.23 4.46
CA GLU A 41 -10.36 3.41 3.60
C GLU A 41 -9.52 2.55 2.64
N LYS A 42 -8.60 3.18 1.88
CA LYS A 42 -7.68 2.47 0.98
C LYS A 42 -6.80 1.44 1.68
N ILE A 43 -6.28 1.77 2.86
CA ILE A 43 -5.48 0.81 3.66
C ILE A 43 -6.37 -0.35 4.09
N THR A 44 -7.62 -0.12 4.49
CA THR A 44 -8.53 -1.19 4.91
C THR A 44 -9.06 -2.04 3.76
N GLU A 45 -9.18 -1.48 2.56
CA GLU A 45 -9.47 -2.23 1.33
C GLU A 45 -8.34 -3.22 1.00
N PHE A 46 -7.09 -2.78 1.15
CA PHE A 46 -5.92 -3.59 0.84
C PHE A 46 -5.50 -4.52 1.99
N ILE A 47 -5.70 -4.07 3.23
CA ILE A 47 -5.34 -4.77 4.46
C ILE A 47 -6.56 -4.75 5.40
N PRO A 48 -7.50 -5.71 5.26
CA PRO A 48 -8.72 -5.74 6.07
C PRO A 48 -8.47 -5.76 7.59
N ALA A 49 -7.34 -6.34 8.02
CA ALA A 49 -6.93 -6.39 9.43
C ALA A 49 -6.63 -5.00 10.03
N ALA A 50 -6.21 -4.03 9.22
CA ALA A 50 -5.87 -2.68 9.67
C ALA A 50 -7.11 -1.86 10.09
N SER A 51 -8.30 -2.26 9.66
CA SER A 51 -9.57 -1.58 10.01
C SER A 51 -9.79 -1.51 11.52
N LYS A 52 -9.38 -2.56 12.24
CA LYS A 52 -9.51 -2.64 13.71
C LYS A 52 -8.58 -1.68 14.45
N ILE A 53 -7.44 -1.34 13.84
CA ILE A 53 -6.38 -0.53 14.46
C ILE A 53 -6.61 0.95 14.14
N LEU A 54 -7.03 1.24 12.90
CA LEU A 54 -7.10 2.59 12.35
C LEU A 54 -8.48 3.25 12.50
N GLY A 55 -9.53 2.44 12.72
CA GLY A 55 -10.92 2.86 12.64
C GLY A 55 -11.62 3.30 13.93
N ASN A 56 -10.98 3.27 15.12
CA ASN A 56 -11.37 4.02 16.33
C ASN A 56 -10.58 3.55 17.58
N GLY A 57 -9.70 4.43 18.09
CA GLY A 57 -9.43 4.66 19.51
C GLY A 57 -9.49 3.52 20.53
N SER A 58 -8.76 2.41 20.36
CA SER A 58 -8.42 1.54 21.50
C SER A 58 -6.93 1.58 21.78
N LYS A 59 -6.55 2.42 22.75
CA LYS A 59 -5.34 2.25 23.55
C LYS A 59 -5.44 0.90 24.26
N ASN A 60 -4.87 -0.14 23.67
CA ASN A 60 -4.43 -1.29 24.46
C ASN A 60 -2.91 -1.28 24.41
N ASN A 61 -2.33 -0.80 25.52
CA ASN A 61 -1.00 -1.18 25.93
C ASN A 61 -1.02 -2.70 26.14
N ASP A 62 -0.58 -3.46 25.14
CA ASP A 62 -0.07 -4.81 25.37
C ASP A 62 1.44 -4.77 25.10
N THR A 63 2.17 -4.48 26.17
CA THR A 63 3.53 -4.93 26.34
C THR A 63 3.52 -6.46 26.44
N SER A 64 3.45 -7.17 25.32
CA SER A 64 3.81 -8.58 25.30
C SER A 64 4.28 -9.02 23.91
N LYS A 65 5.57 -9.36 23.87
CA LYS A 65 6.33 -10.00 22.81
C LYS A 65 6.53 -9.16 21.53
N GLN A 66 7.79 -8.76 21.34
CA GLN A 66 8.36 -8.75 20.00
C GLN A 66 8.28 -10.18 19.45
N GLU A 67 7.16 -10.54 18.82
CA GLU A 67 7.17 -11.62 17.84
C GLU A 67 7.85 -11.04 16.60
N GLY A 68 8.96 -11.66 16.22
CA GLY A 68 9.82 -11.19 15.14
C GLY A 68 8.98 -10.84 13.93
N THR A 69 9.26 -9.69 13.34
CA THR A 69 8.66 -9.28 12.08
C THR A 69 8.76 -10.44 11.11
N ASP A 70 7.63 -11.06 10.77
CA ASP A 70 7.54 -12.13 9.77
C ASP A 70 7.67 -11.51 8.37
N VAL A 71 8.68 -10.63 8.21
CA VAL A 71 9.14 -10.19 6.90
C VAL A 71 9.64 -11.47 6.26
N PRO A 72 8.98 -11.98 5.21
CA PRO A 72 9.41 -13.19 4.58
C PRO A 72 10.86 -12.97 4.18
N GLY A 73 11.75 -13.77 4.76
CA GLY A 73 13.14 -13.76 4.38
C GLY A 73 13.27 -14.06 2.89
N PRO A 74 14.45 -13.85 2.31
CA PRO A 74 14.73 -14.33 0.97
C PRO A 74 14.25 -15.79 0.83
N PRO A 75 13.67 -16.17 -0.33
CA PRO A 75 13.22 -17.53 -0.57
C PRO A 75 14.31 -18.54 -0.23
N HIS A 76 13.89 -19.74 0.19
CA HIS A 76 14.84 -20.81 0.42
C HIS A 76 15.62 -21.09 -0.86
N ARG A 77 16.93 -21.35 -0.72
CA ARG A 77 17.73 -21.83 -1.84
C ARG A 77 17.19 -23.19 -2.30
N PRO A 78 17.33 -23.54 -3.59
CA PRO A 78 16.98 -24.87 -4.05
C PRO A 78 17.69 -25.95 -3.23
N ASP A 79 16.98 -27.03 -2.88
CA ASP A 79 17.52 -28.13 -2.05
C ASP A 79 18.75 -28.84 -2.66
N HIS A 80 19.03 -28.57 -3.92
CA HIS A 80 20.09 -29.21 -4.71
C HIS A 80 21.07 -28.18 -5.30
N ASP A 81 21.21 -27.01 -4.67
CA ASP A 81 22.16 -25.96 -5.06
C ASP A 81 23.60 -26.52 -5.16
N ASP A 82 23.97 -27.43 -4.24
CA ASP A 82 25.23 -28.17 -4.23
C ASP A 82 25.49 -28.99 -5.50
N LYS A 83 24.46 -29.65 -6.02
CA LYS A 83 24.53 -30.42 -7.28
C LYS A 83 24.69 -29.51 -8.49
N ILE A 84 24.01 -28.36 -8.46
CA ILE A 84 24.08 -27.36 -9.53
C ILE A 84 25.49 -26.74 -9.57
N GLU A 85 26.05 -26.34 -8.42
CA GLU A 85 27.42 -25.84 -8.32
C GLU A 85 28.45 -26.89 -8.78
N GLY A 86 28.26 -28.15 -8.39
CA GLY A 86 29.11 -29.27 -8.81
C GLY A 86 29.07 -29.49 -10.32
N PHE A 87 27.89 -29.48 -10.92
CA PHE A 87 27.71 -29.59 -12.37
C PHE A 87 28.39 -28.43 -13.11
N ILE A 88 28.16 -27.19 -12.68
CA ILE A 88 28.81 -26.01 -13.28
C ILE A 88 30.34 -26.12 -13.14
N ARG A 89 30.83 -26.48 -11.96
CA ARG A 89 32.25 -26.68 -11.71
C ARG A 89 32.83 -27.73 -12.66
N ASP A 90 32.17 -28.88 -12.84
CA ASP A 90 32.62 -29.94 -13.74
C ASP A 90 32.56 -29.51 -15.22
N GLN A 91 31.55 -28.75 -15.63
CA GLN A 91 31.50 -28.15 -16.98
C GLN A 91 32.64 -27.17 -17.25
N HIS A 92 33.14 -26.48 -16.21
CA HIS A 92 34.29 -25.58 -16.32
C HIS A 92 35.62 -26.26 -15.98
N ARG A 93 35.59 -27.46 -15.39
CA ARG A 93 36.77 -28.25 -15.04
C ARG A 93 37.43 -28.86 -16.28
N SER A 94 36.64 -29.22 -17.28
CA SER A 94 37.14 -29.85 -18.52
C SER A 94 37.56 -28.86 -19.60
N LYS A 95 37.31 -27.56 -19.42
CA LYS A 95 37.82 -26.52 -20.31
C LYS A 95 39.26 -26.22 -19.92
N THR A 96 40.20 -26.87 -20.58
CA THR A 96 41.56 -26.34 -20.68
C THR A 96 41.50 -24.96 -21.35
N GLU A 97 42.54 -24.15 -21.19
CA GLU A 97 42.65 -22.78 -21.71
C GLU A 97 42.35 -22.61 -23.22
N ASP A 98 42.21 -23.71 -23.97
CA ASP A 98 41.85 -23.77 -25.39
C ASP A 98 40.38 -24.17 -25.68
N GLY A 99 39.53 -24.40 -24.66
CA GLY A 99 38.09 -24.61 -24.84
C GLY A 99 37.68 -25.99 -25.40
N GLU A 100 38.60 -26.93 -25.52
CA GLU A 100 38.32 -28.32 -25.89
C GLU A 100 37.79 -29.12 -24.69
N LEU A 101 36.74 -29.93 -24.91
CA LEU A 101 36.17 -30.78 -23.88
C LEU A 101 37.07 -32.02 -23.69
N ASN A 102 37.67 -32.19 -22.52
CA ASN A 102 38.33 -33.44 -22.15
C ASN A 102 37.29 -34.59 -22.04
N ASN A 103 36.97 -35.21 -23.18
CA ASN A 103 36.25 -36.48 -23.25
C ASN A 103 37.28 -37.60 -23.16
N THR A 104 37.66 -37.97 -21.94
CA THR A 104 38.41 -39.20 -21.69
C THR A 104 37.66 -40.05 -20.67
N GLU A 105 36.98 -41.07 -21.23
CA GLU A 105 36.35 -42.29 -20.64
C GLU A 105 35.50 -42.18 -19.36
#